data_AF-A0A4R4Y4V0-F1
#
_entry.id   AF-A0A4R4Y4V0-F1
#
_cell.length_a   1.000
_cell.length_b   1.000
_cell.length_c   1.000
_cell.angle_alpha   90.00
_cell.angle_beta   90.00
_cell.angle_gamma   90.00
#
_symmetry.space_group_name_H-M   'P 1'
#
loop_
_entity.id
_entity.type
_entity.pdbx_description
1 polymer ?
#
loop_
_entity_poly.entity_id
_entity_poly.type
_entity_poly.pdbx_seq_one_letter_code
_entity_poly.pdbx_strand_id
1 'polypeptide(L)'
;MAIKREAEGRGGSIAFHDALDIGEEVAVSAPVAGMTLDDTAEHHVFVAGGIGITAIIGLLNGLASASSAEVHYCVRSAESAPYLDDLRGFGAPVHVHDSSVGTRLDVGELIETCSPTTTLYFCGPPGLMSDISTATSSWPAARVRSETFTPAQDLAAEGGDEPFEVYVNGVGKTIQVCAEETMLSALRRSGVHVDSSCEAGQCGTCVLEYTEGDVLHRDSILDDDERTEMLTPCVSRARGRMAIDL
;
A
#
# COMPACT_ATOMS: atom_id res chain seq x y z
N MET A 1 -6.04 -8.79 12.51
CA MET A 1 -5.42 -8.97 11.17
C MET A 1 -6.29 -9.91 10.36
N ALA A 2 -6.51 -9.61 9.08
CA ALA A 2 -7.15 -10.53 8.14
C ALA A 2 -6.29 -10.59 6.88
N ILE A 3 -6.09 -11.79 6.34
CA ILE A 3 -5.22 -12.03 5.18
C ILE A 3 -6.06 -12.65 4.08
N LYS A 4 -6.18 -11.95 2.94
CA LYS A 4 -6.78 -12.52 1.74
C LYS A 4 -5.80 -13.50 1.09
N ARG A 5 -6.27 -14.71 0.78
CA ARG A 5 -5.52 -15.68 -0.02
C ARG A 5 -5.46 -15.17 -1.47
N GLU A 6 -4.25 -14.89 -1.96
CA GLU A 6 -4.02 -14.53 -3.36
C GLU A 6 -3.39 -15.69 -4.11
N ALA A 7 -4.21 -16.35 -4.93
CA ALA A 7 -3.79 -17.56 -5.65
C ALA A 7 -2.67 -17.29 -6.66
N GLU A 8 -2.64 -16.09 -7.24
CA GLU A 8 -1.62 -15.65 -8.20
C GLU A 8 -0.55 -14.76 -7.55
N GLY A 9 -0.48 -14.75 -6.21
CA GLY A 9 0.51 -13.96 -5.47
C GLY A 9 1.89 -14.64 -5.37
N ARG A 10 2.82 -13.98 -4.66
CA ARG A 10 4.21 -14.46 -4.44
C ARG A 10 4.34 -15.64 -3.46
N GLY A 11 3.23 -16.26 -3.04
CA GLY A 11 3.20 -17.41 -2.15
C GLY A 11 3.01 -17.12 -0.65
N GLY A 12 3.27 -15.90 -0.17
CA GLY A 12 3.15 -15.58 1.26
C GLY A 12 1.73 -15.75 1.84
N SER A 13 0.72 -15.23 1.15
CA SER A 13 -0.69 -15.40 1.58
C SER A 13 -1.16 -16.85 1.47
N ILE A 14 -0.64 -17.62 0.51
CA ILE A 14 -0.90 -19.06 0.38
C ILE A 14 -0.29 -19.81 1.56
N ALA A 15 0.99 -19.57 1.88
CA ALA A 15 1.65 -20.18 3.02
C ALA A 15 0.94 -19.86 4.34
N PHE A 16 0.47 -18.62 4.53
CA PHE A 16 -0.28 -18.25 5.72
C PHE A 16 -1.60 -19.03 5.86
N HIS A 17 -2.26 -19.34 4.74
CA HIS A 17 -3.52 -20.11 4.74
C HIS A 17 -3.29 -21.62 4.84
N ASP A 18 -2.25 -22.13 4.19
CA ASP A 18 -2.07 -23.56 3.94
C ASP A 18 -1.12 -24.22 4.96
N ALA A 19 -0.27 -23.45 5.65
CA ALA A 19 0.81 -23.98 6.50
C ALA A 19 0.80 -23.48 7.95
N LEU A 20 -0.08 -22.54 8.33
CA LEU A 20 -0.19 -22.08 9.72
C LEU A 20 -1.33 -22.77 10.48
N ASP A 21 -1.00 -23.31 11.64
CA ASP A 21 -1.95 -23.95 12.56
C ASP A 21 -2.13 -23.15 13.86
N ILE A 22 -3.25 -23.40 14.55
CA ILE A 22 -3.53 -22.77 15.86
C ILE A 22 -2.45 -23.20 16.86
N GLY A 23 -1.81 -22.20 17.47
CA GLY A 23 -0.76 -22.39 18.48
C GLY A 23 0.66 -22.18 17.95
N GLU A 24 0.82 -21.96 16.65
CA GLU A 24 2.12 -21.62 16.07
C GLU A 24 2.54 -20.18 16.38
N GLU A 25 3.84 -19.98 16.55
CA GLU A 25 4.45 -18.68 16.75
C GLU A 25 4.84 -18.06 15.41
N VAL A 26 4.41 -16.82 15.19
CA VAL A 26 4.75 -16.04 14.00
C VAL A 26 5.54 -14.81 14.44
N ALA A 27 6.70 -14.58 13.81
CA ALA A 27 7.46 -13.37 14.03
C ALA A 27 6.73 -12.17 13.40
N VAL A 28 6.55 -11.10 14.17
CA VAL A 28 5.88 -9.87 13.73
C VAL A 28 6.77 -8.68 14.06
N SER A 29 6.87 -7.72 13.14
CA SER A 29 7.58 -6.46 13.40
C SER A 29 6.76 -5.53 14.29
N ALA A 30 7.35 -4.40 14.70
CA ALA A 30 6.56 -3.30 15.25
C ALA A 30 5.54 -2.81 14.21
N PRO A 31 4.36 -2.33 14.63
CA PRO A 31 3.39 -1.71 13.73
C PRO A 31 3.97 -0.41 13.17
N VAL A 32 3.76 -0.19 11.86
CA VAL A 32 4.06 1.06 11.17
C VAL A 32 2.74 1.64 10.69
N ALA A 33 2.48 2.90 11.00
CA ALA A 33 1.24 3.56 10.59
C ALA A 33 1.31 3.94 9.10
N GLY A 34 0.47 3.31 8.27
CA GLY A 34 0.34 3.65 6.85
C GLY A 34 -0.57 4.85 6.56
N MET A 35 -1.57 5.08 7.43
CA MET A 35 -2.45 6.25 7.40
C MET A 35 -2.68 6.78 8.81
N THR A 36 -2.88 8.09 8.95
CA THR A 36 -3.19 8.76 10.22
C THR A 36 -4.51 9.53 10.12
N LEU A 37 -5.24 9.61 11.24
CA LEU A 37 -6.48 10.39 11.32
C LEU A 37 -6.18 11.90 11.28
N ASP A 38 -7.13 12.64 10.71
CA ASP A 38 -7.14 14.10 10.69
C ASP A 38 -7.88 14.59 11.92
N ASP A 39 -7.16 15.12 12.90
CA ASP A 39 -7.82 15.68 14.09
C ASP A 39 -8.50 17.03 13.80
N THR A 40 -8.31 17.59 12.60
CA THR A 40 -8.89 18.87 12.17
C THR A 40 -10.09 18.71 11.22
N ALA A 41 -10.39 17.49 10.77
CA ALA A 41 -11.54 17.25 9.89
C ALA A 41 -12.86 17.37 10.66
N GLU A 42 -13.86 17.98 10.04
CA GLU A 42 -15.22 18.03 10.61
C GLU A 42 -16.00 16.76 10.28
N HIS A 43 -15.62 16.06 9.20
CA HIS A 43 -16.23 14.82 8.76
C HIS A 43 -15.20 13.89 8.11
N HIS A 44 -15.31 12.59 8.38
CA HIS A 44 -14.44 11.55 7.86
C HIS A 44 -15.21 10.60 6.95
N VAL A 45 -14.79 10.50 5.68
CA VAL A 45 -15.35 9.52 4.75
C VAL A 45 -14.33 8.41 4.55
N PHE A 46 -14.71 7.17 4.86
CA PHE A 46 -13.85 6.01 4.68
C PHE A 46 -14.36 5.14 3.53
N VAL A 47 -13.53 4.87 2.53
CA VAL A 47 -13.87 4.00 1.41
C VAL A 47 -12.97 2.76 1.40
N ALA A 48 -13.56 1.59 1.60
CA ALA A 48 -12.84 0.32 1.60
C ALA A 48 -13.23 -0.54 0.39
N GLY A 49 -12.26 -1.16 -0.26
CA GLY A 49 -12.48 -2.19 -1.27
C GLY A 49 -11.97 -3.56 -0.83
N GLY A 50 -12.87 -4.52 -0.62
CA GLY A 50 -12.52 -5.90 -0.25
C GLY A 50 -11.66 -5.97 1.02
N ILE A 51 -10.43 -6.49 0.91
CA ILE A 51 -9.53 -6.62 2.07
C ILE A 51 -8.97 -5.27 2.54
N GLY A 52 -9.07 -4.20 1.75
CA GLY A 52 -8.68 -2.83 2.16
C GLY A 52 -9.40 -2.33 3.41
N ILE A 53 -10.50 -3.00 3.81
CA ILE A 53 -11.19 -2.72 5.07
C ILE A 53 -10.29 -2.85 6.31
N THR A 54 -9.22 -3.65 6.26
CA THR A 54 -8.31 -3.80 7.40
C THR A 54 -7.57 -2.50 7.73
N ALA A 55 -7.22 -1.69 6.73
CA ALA A 55 -6.62 -0.37 6.94
C ALA A 55 -7.63 0.60 7.57
N ILE A 56 -8.87 0.56 7.09
CA ILE A 56 -9.95 1.44 7.56
C ILE A 56 -10.39 1.12 8.99
N ILE A 57 -10.50 -0.16 9.36
CA ILE A 57 -10.89 -0.56 10.72
C ILE A 57 -9.86 -0.13 11.75
N GLY A 58 -8.56 -0.14 11.40
CA GLY A 58 -7.52 0.41 12.26
C GLY A 58 -7.79 1.89 12.60
N LEU A 59 -8.14 2.69 11.59
CA LEU A 59 -8.50 4.10 11.76
C LEU A 59 -9.80 4.28 12.56
N LEU A 60 -10.85 3.51 12.25
CA LEU A 60 -12.14 3.60 12.95
C LEU A 60 -12.02 3.30 14.45
N ASN A 61 -11.14 2.37 14.85
CA ASN A 61 -10.85 2.10 16.27
C ASN A 61 -10.17 3.27 16.99
N GLY A 62 -9.39 4.08 16.26
CA GLY A 62 -8.75 5.28 16.80
C GLY A 62 -9.63 6.53 16.76
N LEU A 63 -10.75 6.48 16.04
CA LEU A 63 -11.62 7.62 15.85
C LEU A 63 -12.37 7.96 17.14
N ALA A 64 -12.37 9.23 17.54
CA ALA A 64 -13.11 9.67 18.71
C ALA A 64 -14.61 9.42 18.52
N SER A 65 -15.31 8.98 19.57
CA SER A 65 -16.73 8.60 19.49
C SER A 65 -17.68 9.73 19.07
N ALA A 66 -17.24 10.98 19.18
CA ALA A 66 -18.00 12.17 18.78
C ALA A 66 -17.69 12.64 17.35
N SER A 67 -16.70 12.05 16.68
CA SER A 67 -16.34 12.41 15.32
C SER A 67 -17.46 12.01 14.35
N SER A 68 -17.74 12.91 13.41
CA SER A 68 -18.68 12.62 12.33
C SER A 68 -17.97 11.77 11.27
N ALA A 69 -18.52 10.60 10.94
CA ALA A 69 -17.92 9.70 9.96
C ALA A 69 -18.95 8.86 9.22
N GLU A 70 -18.60 8.39 8.03
CA GLU A 70 -19.32 7.35 7.28
C GLU A 70 -18.36 6.40 6.57
N VAL A 71 -18.82 5.17 6.33
CA VAL A 71 -18.03 4.10 5.72
C VAL A 71 -18.72 3.59 4.45
N HIS A 72 -18.05 3.65 3.31
CA HIS A 72 -18.45 2.98 2.08
C HIS A 72 -17.62 1.71 1.88
N TYR A 73 -18.26 0.55 1.95
CA TYR A 73 -17.58 -0.73 1.82
C TYR A 73 -17.97 -1.44 0.52
N CYS A 74 -17.04 -1.42 -0.44
CA CYS A 74 -17.17 -2.06 -1.74
C CYS A 74 -16.70 -3.52 -1.70
N VAL A 75 -17.60 -4.46 -1.99
CA VAL A 75 -17.33 -5.91 -1.88
C VAL A 75 -17.85 -6.67 -3.09
N ARG A 76 -17.24 -7.84 -3.35
CA ARG A 76 -17.76 -8.74 -4.40
C ARG A 76 -19.11 -9.32 -4.00
N SER A 77 -19.22 -9.76 -2.74
CA SER A 77 -20.42 -10.26 -2.07
C SER A 77 -20.34 -9.89 -0.60
N ALA A 78 -21.45 -9.38 -0.04
CA ALA A 78 -21.56 -9.06 1.37
C ALA A 78 -21.48 -10.30 2.28
N GLU A 79 -21.84 -11.48 1.75
CA GLU A 79 -21.79 -12.75 2.51
C GLU A 79 -20.36 -13.12 2.93
N SER A 80 -19.38 -12.82 2.08
CA SER A 80 -17.96 -13.10 2.35
C SER A 80 -17.17 -11.87 2.78
N ALA A 81 -17.85 -10.76 3.13
CA ALA A 81 -17.20 -9.49 3.44
C ALA A 81 -16.61 -9.54 4.86
N PRO A 82 -15.28 -9.48 5.04
CA PRO A 82 -14.70 -9.47 6.36
C PRO A 82 -15.12 -8.22 7.14
N TYR A 83 -15.29 -8.37 8.46
CA TYR A 83 -15.58 -7.30 9.41
C TYR A 83 -16.88 -6.51 9.21
N LEU A 84 -17.82 -6.99 8.37
CA LEU A 84 -19.07 -6.27 8.15
C LEU A 84 -19.89 -6.09 9.44
N ASP A 85 -19.88 -7.10 10.32
CA ASP A 85 -20.55 -7.00 11.62
C ASP A 85 -19.83 -6.09 12.60
N ASP A 86 -18.50 -6.08 12.60
CA ASP A 86 -17.70 -5.15 13.41
C ASP A 86 -18.00 -3.68 13.01
N LEU A 87 -18.11 -3.40 11.71
CA LEU A 87 -18.42 -2.06 11.19
C LEU A 87 -19.74 -1.51 11.75
N ARG A 88 -20.75 -2.37 11.90
CA ARG A 88 -22.05 -1.99 12.48
C ARG A 88 -21.93 -1.57 13.95
N GLY A 89 -20.88 -2.01 14.65
CA GLY A 89 -20.61 -1.68 16.04
C GLY A 89 -20.03 -0.28 16.28
N PHE A 90 -19.45 0.37 15.25
CA PHE A 90 -18.79 1.68 15.41
C PHE A 90 -19.75 2.87 15.48
N GLY A 91 -21.04 2.68 15.17
CA GLY A 91 -22.04 3.75 15.25
C GLY A 91 -21.96 4.80 14.13
N ALA A 92 -21.03 4.64 13.18
CA ALA A 92 -21.02 5.38 11.92
C ALA A 92 -21.97 4.72 10.89
N PRO A 93 -22.61 5.48 10.00
CA PRO A 93 -23.31 4.92 8.84
C PRO A 93 -22.38 4.05 8.00
N VAL A 94 -22.86 2.85 7.63
CA VAL A 94 -22.13 1.90 6.78
C VAL A 94 -22.94 1.64 5.51
N HIS A 95 -22.37 2.01 4.38
CA HIS A 95 -22.92 1.84 3.05
C HIS A 95 -22.20 0.67 2.35
N VAL A 96 -22.88 -0.46 2.21
CA VAL A 96 -22.30 -1.63 1.54
C VAL A 96 -22.65 -1.61 0.05
N HIS A 97 -21.61 -1.63 -0.78
CA HIS A 97 -21.72 -1.72 -2.23
C HIS A 97 -21.36 -3.15 -2.67
N ASP A 98 -22.37 -4.00 -2.74
CA ASP A 98 -22.27 -5.40 -3.12
C ASP A 98 -22.52 -5.61 -4.62
N SER A 99 -21.45 -6.00 -5.32
CA SER A 99 -21.51 -6.21 -6.75
C SER A 99 -22.28 -7.47 -7.19
N SER A 100 -22.44 -8.46 -6.32
CA SER A 100 -23.18 -9.69 -6.61
C SER A 100 -24.68 -9.43 -6.78
N VAL A 101 -25.17 -8.34 -6.19
CA VAL A 101 -26.55 -7.85 -6.34
C VAL A 101 -26.63 -6.59 -7.21
N GLY A 102 -25.56 -6.24 -7.92
CA GLY A 102 -25.53 -5.17 -8.92
C GLY A 102 -25.33 -3.76 -8.36
N THR A 103 -25.02 -3.60 -7.07
CA THR A 103 -24.72 -2.28 -6.49
C THR A 103 -23.24 -1.94 -6.61
N ARG A 104 -22.93 -0.65 -6.83
CA ARG A 104 -21.58 -0.12 -6.97
C ARG A 104 -21.54 1.26 -6.33
N LEU A 105 -20.37 1.63 -5.79
CA LEU A 105 -20.12 3.00 -5.37
C LEU A 105 -20.04 3.89 -6.61
N ASP A 106 -20.84 4.94 -6.64
CA ASP A 106 -20.62 6.06 -7.54
C ASP A 106 -19.60 7.00 -6.89
N VAL A 107 -18.36 6.94 -7.38
CA VAL A 107 -17.27 7.76 -6.85
C VAL A 107 -17.52 9.24 -7.14
N GLY A 108 -18.06 9.58 -8.31
CA GLY A 108 -18.34 10.97 -8.68
C GLY A 108 -19.35 11.60 -7.73
N GLU A 109 -20.49 10.92 -7.53
CA GLU A 109 -21.54 11.37 -6.61
C GLU A 109 -21.01 11.53 -5.18
N LEU A 110 -20.25 10.53 -4.68
CA LEU A 110 -19.66 10.62 -3.34
C LEU A 110 -18.77 11.86 -3.19
N ILE A 111 -17.84 12.08 -4.11
CA ILE A 111 -16.91 13.20 -4.05
C ILE A 111 -17.64 14.55 -4.18
N GLU A 112 -18.69 14.65 -4.99
CA GLU A 112 -19.51 15.87 -5.12
C GLU A 112 -20.28 16.22 -3.84
N THR A 113 -20.67 15.22 -3.04
CA THR A 113 -21.40 15.44 -1.78
C THR A 113 -20.49 15.83 -0.60
N CYS A 114 -19.19 15.59 -0.70
CA CYS A 114 -18.24 15.89 0.37
C CYS A 114 -18.06 17.40 0.58
N SER A 115 -18.06 17.84 1.85
CA SER A 115 -17.78 19.23 2.19
C SER A 115 -16.29 19.58 2.04
N PRO A 116 -15.92 20.87 1.94
CA PRO A 116 -14.52 21.29 1.98
C PRO A 116 -13.75 20.94 3.26
N THR A 117 -14.45 20.56 4.34
CA THR A 117 -13.90 20.16 5.64
C THR A 117 -13.89 18.64 5.83
N THR A 118 -14.25 17.88 4.80
CA THR A 118 -14.20 16.42 4.78
C THR A 118 -12.79 15.93 4.44
N THR A 119 -12.30 14.97 5.22
CA THR A 119 -11.10 14.19 4.88
C THR A 119 -11.51 12.80 4.44
N LEU A 120 -11.02 12.39 3.27
CA LEU A 120 -11.29 11.12 2.63
C LEU A 120 -10.14 10.14 2.89
N TYR A 121 -10.48 8.92 3.28
CA TYR A 121 -9.56 7.82 3.52
C TYR A 121 -9.96 6.66 2.62
N PHE A 122 -9.04 6.09 1.86
CA PHE A 122 -9.40 4.97 0.99
C PHE A 122 -8.31 3.93 0.79
N CYS A 123 -8.74 2.67 0.72
CA CYS A 123 -7.88 1.52 0.45
C CYS A 123 -8.69 0.46 -0.27
N GLY A 124 -8.19 -0.06 -1.40
CA GLY A 124 -8.94 -1.00 -2.21
C GLY A 124 -8.22 -1.46 -3.48
N PRO A 125 -8.93 -2.12 -4.41
CA PRO A 125 -8.35 -2.60 -5.66
C PRO A 125 -7.93 -1.42 -6.56
N PRO A 126 -6.95 -1.61 -7.48
CA PRO A 126 -6.39 -0.55 -8.31
C PRO A 126 -7.41 0.33 -9.03
N GLY A 127 -8.47 -0.27 -9.59
CA GLY A 127 -9.53 0.49 -10.26
C GLY A 127 -10.23 1.49 -9.33
N LEU A 128 -10.64 1.04 -8.14
CA LEU A 128 -11.27 1.92 -7.14
C LEU A 128 -10.31 3.02 -6.67
N MET A 129 -9.04 2.68 -6.43
CA MET A 129 -8.03 3.64 -6.03
C MET A 129 -7.84 4.72 -7.11
N SER A 130 -7.71 4.31 -8.36
CA SER A 130 -7.54 5.19 -9.52
C SER A 130 -8.74 6.11 -9.74
N ASP A 131 -9.95 5.58 -9.63
CA ASP A 131 -11.19 6.35 -9.78
C ASP A 131 -11.28 7.45 -8.70
N ILE A 132 -11.01 7.11 -7.44
CA ILE A 132 -11.02 8.07 -6.33
C ILE A 132 -9.91 9.12 -6.51
N SER A 133 -8.67 8.70 -6.78
CA SER A 133 -7.55 9.62 -7.00
C SER A 133 -7.82 10.61 -8.14
N THR A 134 -8.46 10.15 -9.22
CA THR A 134 -8.85 11.00 -10.35
C THR A 134 -9.94 11.98 -9.94
N ALA A 135 -10.98 11.52 -9.24
CA ALA A 135 -12.08 12.37 -8.79
C ALA A 135 -11.63 13.44 -7.77
N THR A 136 -10.63 13.14 -6.94
CA THR A 136 -10.08 14.07 -5.95
C THR A 136 -8.85 14.83 -6.41
N SER A 137 -8.49 14.82 -7.71
CA SER A 137 -7.24 15.42 -8.20
C SER A 137 -7.12 16.93 -7.96
N SER A 138 -8.26 17.60 -7.77
CA SER A 138 -8.36 19.04 -7.47
C SER A 138 -8.41 19.36 -5.97
N TRP A 139 -8.49 18.34 -5.11
CA TRP A 139 -8.56 18.53 -3.66
C TRP A 139 -7.18 18.84 -3.07
N PRO A 140 -7.11 19.54 -1.93
CA PRO A 140 -5.87 19.63 -1.16
C PRO A 140 -5.37 18.24 -0.75
N ALA A 141 -4.10 17.94 -1.01
CA ALA A 141 -3.50 16.64 -0.71
C ALA A 141 -3.68 16.21 0.75
N ALA A 142 -3.66 17.15 1.70
CA ALA A 142 -3.85 16.89 3.12
C ALA A 142 -5.22 16.24 3.48
N ARG A 143 -6.22 16.40 2.61
CA ARG A 143 -7.60 15.87 2.78
C ARG A 143 -7.83 14.52 2.13
N VAL A 144 -6.83 13.96 1.44
CA VAL A 144 -6.96 12.73 0.68
C VAL A 144 -5.88 11.77 1.17
N ARG A 145 -6.28 10.73 1.90
CA ARG A 145 -5.36 9.73 2.47
C ARG A 145 -5.65 8.37 1.89
N SER A 146 -4.59 7.67 1.49
CA SER A 146 -4.74 6.36 0.90
C SER A 146 -3.65 5.42 1.32
N GLU A 147 -3.98 4.13 1.32
CA GLU A 147 -3.03 3.03 1.45
C GLU A 147 -3.28 2.07 0.30
N THR A 148 -2.21 1.65 -0.37
CA THR A 148 -2.28 0.67 -1.46
C THR A 148 -1.70 -0.65 -0.97
N PHE A 149 -2.30 -1.78 -1.35
CA PHE A 149 -1.75 -3.13 -1.10
C PHE A 149 -1.18 -3.77 -2.37
N THR A 150 -1.38 -3.15 -3.52
CA THR A 150 -0.84 -3.60 -4.81
C THR A 150 0.66 -3.33 -4.85
N PRO A 151 1.51 -4.34 -5.13
CA PRO A 151 2.93 -4.12 -5.31
C PRO A 151 3.22 -3.19 -6.49
N ALA A 152 4.14 -2.24 -6.33
CA ALA A 152 4.55 -1.38 -7.43
C ALA A 152 5.29 -2.12 -8.58
N GLN A 153 5.62 -3.41 -8.40
CA GLN A 153 6.21 -4.23 -9.46
C GLN A 153 5.27 -4.45 -10.66
N ASP A 154 3.96 -4.29 -10.47
CA ASP A 154 2.99 -4.33 -11.57
C ASP A 154 3.09 -3.07 -12.48
N LEU A 155 3.96 -2.11 -12.14
CA LEU A 155 4.30 -0.93 -12.95
C LEU A 155 5.55 -1.15 -13.83
N ALA A 156 5.81 -2.39 -14.26
CA ALA A 156 6.87 -2.65 -15.24
C ALA A 156 6.69 -1.75 -16.47
N ALA A 157 7.78 -1.19 -16.98
CA ALA A 157 7.73 -0.30 -18.14
C ALA A 157 7.18 -1.04 -19.37
N GLU A 158 6.52 -0.33 -20.29
CA GLU A 158 6.18 -0.89 -21.60
C GLU A 158 7.48 -1.35 -22.30
N GLY A 159 7.66 -2.67 -22.42
CA GLY A 159 8.89 -3.29 -22.92
C GLY A 159 9.64 -4.17 -21.90
N GLY A 160 9.23 -4.15 -20.64
CA GLY A 160 9.85 -4.93 -19.56
C GLY A 160 10.99 -4.19 -18.86
N ASP A 161 11.52 -4.83 -17.83
CA ASP A 161 12.64 -4.31 -17.06
C ASP A 161 13.99 -4.64 -17.72
N GLU A 162 14.95 -3.72 -17.63
CA GLU A 162 16.33 -3.97 -18.09
C GLU A 162 17.24 -4.39 -16.92
N PRO A 163 18.25 -5.23 -17.16
CA PRO A 163 19.27 -5.53 -16.16
C PRO A 163 20.16 -4.31 -15.90
N PHE A 164 20.70 -4.21 -14.68
CA PHE A 164 21.59 -3.13 -14.28
C PHE A 164 22.60 -3.58 -13.22
N GLU A 165 23.61 -2.75 -12.97
CA GLU A 165 24.66 -2.99 -11.98
C GLU A 165 24.50 -2.07 -10.76
N VAL A 166 24.57 -2.63 -9.56
CA VAL A 166 24.61 -1.86 -8.31
C VAL A 166 25.96 -2.05 -7.61
N TYR A 167 26.68 -0.95 -7.38
CA TYR A 167 27.88 -0.92 -6.56
C TYR A 167 27.51 -0.59 -5.11
N VAL A 168 27.95 -1.41 -4.16
CA VAL A 168 27.68 -1.23 -2.72
C VAL A 168 28.93 -0.65 -2.07
N ASN A 169 28.89 0.62 -1.68
CA ASN A 169 30.08 1.38 -1.29
C ASN A 169 30.78 0.84 -0.03
N GLY A 170 30.06 0.55 1.06
CA GLY A 170 30.65 0.05 2.30
C GLY A 170 31.17 -1.40 2.19
N VAL A 171 30.69 -2.16 1.21
CA VAL A 171 31.12 -3.54 0.94
C VAL A 171 32.19 -3.62 -0.16
N GLY A 172 32.26 -2.63 -1.05
CA GLY A 172 33.20 -2.60 -2.18
C GLY A 172 32.89 -3.63 -3.27
N LYS A 173 31.61 -3.95 -3.50
CA LYS A 173 31.17 -4.99 -4.45
C LYS A 173 30.21 -4.44 -5.50
N THR A 174 30.36 -4.91 -6.74
CA THR A 174 29.35 -4.74 -7.80
C THR A 174 28.48 -5.99 -7.86
N ILE A 175 27.16 -5.80 -7.84
CA ILE A 175 26.16 -6.86 -7.92
C ILE A 175 25.33 -6.64 -9.19
N GLN A 176 25.12 -7.72 -9.94
CA GLN A 176 24.26 -7.73 -11.12
C GLN A 176 22.81 -7.93 -10.68
N VAL A 177 21.92 -7.09 -11.21
CA VAL A 177 20.47 -7.20 -11.04
C VAL A 177 19.86 -7.56 -12.38
N CYS A 178 19.31 -8.77 -12.51
CA CYS A 178 18.61 -9.23 -13.71
C CYS A 178 17.29 -8.48 -13.93
N ALA A 179 16.72 -8.61 -15.12
CA ALA A 179 15.44 -7.98 -15.48
C ALA A 179 14.29 -8.46 -14.58
N GLU A 180 14.24 -9.77 -14.30
CA GLU A 180 13.14 -10.43 -13.59
C GLU A 180 13.29 -10.43 -12.06
N GLU A 181 14.30 -9.74 -11.54
CA GLU A 181 14.57 -9.67 -10.11
C GLU A 181 14.66 -8.24 -9.61
N THR A 182 14.37 -8.08 -8.32
CA THR A 182 14.53 -6.82 -7.60
C THR A 182 15.97 -6.62 -7.19
N MET A 183 16.36 -5.36 -6.98
CA MET A 183 17.63 -5.03 -6.37
C MET A 183 17.78 -5.70 -4.99
N LEU A 184 16.72 -5.68 -4.16
CA LEU A 184 16.69 -6.33 -2.85
C LEU A 184 17.03 -7.82 -2.92
N SER A 185 16.43 -8.55 -3.87
CA SER A 185 16.71 -9.98 -4.08
C SER A 185 18.15 -10.22 -4.52
N ALA A 186 18.68 -9.37 -5.41
CA ALA A 186 20.07 -9.45 -5.87
C ALA A 186 21.09 -9.16 -4.75
N LEU A 187 20.81 -8.16 -3.91
CA LEU A 187 21.61 -7.84 -2.71
C LEU A 187 21.65 -9.02 -1.74
N ARG A 188 20.49 -9.60 -1.43
CA ARG A 188 20.37 -10.78 -0.55
C ARG A 188 21.10 -12.01 -1.07
N ARG A 189 20.94 -12.32 -2.37
CA ARG A 189 21.67 -13.41 -3.02
C ARG A 189 23.19 -13.23 -2.88
N SER A 190 23.66 -11.98 -2.87
CA SER A 190 25.07 -11.64 -2.77
C SER A 190 25.58 -11.53 -1.32
N GLY A 191 24.72 -11.85 -0.34
CA GLY A 191 25.04 -11.81 1.08
C GLY A 191 25.03 -10.41 1.69
N VAL A 192 24.45 -9.42 1.01
CA VAL A 192 24.24 -8.06 1.55
C VAL A 192 22.88 -8.04 2.25
N HIS A 193 22.90 -7.76 3.55
CA HIS A 193 21.68 -7.66 4.35
C HIS A 193 21.03 -6.30 4.14
N VAL A 194 19.73 -6.32 3.88
CA VAL A 194 18.88 -5.13 3.82
C VAL A 194 17.58 -5.48 4.50
N ASP A 195 17.18 -4.64 5.46
CA ASP A 195 15.92 -4.77 6.16
C ASP A 195 14.76 -4.61 5.17
N SER A 196 13.74 -5.46 5.25
CA SER A 196 12.53 -5.33 4.44
C SER A 196 11.31 -5.80 5.21
N SER A 197 10.13 -5.34 4.77
CA SER A 197 8.84 -5.79 5.29
C SER A 197 7.86 -6.06 4.15
N CYS A 198 7.21 -5.02 3.59
CA CYS A 198 6.15 -5.24 2.59
C CYS A 198 6.66 -5.72 1.22
N GLU A 199 7.89 -5.33 0.86
CA GLU A 199 8.47 -5.56 -0.47
C GLU A 199 7.56 -5.15 -1.63
N ALA A 200 6.82 -4.06 -1.41
CA ALA A 200 5.83 -3.51 -2.33
C ALA A 200 6.03 -2.00 -2.55
N GLY A 201 7.09 -1.41 -1.98
CA GLY A 201 7.37 0.03 -2.10
C GLY A 201 6.50 0.93 -1.21
N GLN A 202 5.99 0.41 -0.08
CA GLN A 202 4.94 1.06 0.72
C GLN A 202 5.25 1.26 2.21
N CYS A 203 6.22 0.54 2.77
CA CYS A 203 6.49 0.57 4.21
C CYS A 203 7.75 1.35 4.62
N GLY A 204 8.62 1.70 3.65
CA GLY A 204 9.88 2.39 3.92
C GLY A 204 10.98 1.55 4.60
N THR A 205 10.71 0.32 5.07
CA THR A 205 11.70 -0.50 5.82
C THR A 205 13.01 -0.73 5.06
N CYS A 206 12.96 -0.81 3.73
CA CYS A 206 14.13 -1.04 2.90
C CYS A 206 14.76 0.23 2.32
N VAL A 207 14.39 1.44 2.78
CA VAL A 207 14.95 2.68 2.21
C VAL A 207 16.47 2.69 2.36
N LEU A 208 17.16 3.07 1.28
CA LEU A 208 18.61 3.19 1.19
C LEU A 208 18.99 4.49 0.51
N GLU A 209 20.11 5.07 0.92
CA GLU A 209 20.73 6.17 0.20
C GLU A 209 21.48 5.67 -1.04
N TYR A 210 21.43 6.43 -2.13
CA TYR A 210 22.20 6.19 -3.33
C TYR A 210 23.07 7.40 -3.67
N THR A 211 24.26 7.14 -4.17
CA THR A 211 25.28 8.17 -4.40
C THR A 211 25.49 8.48 -5.88
N GLU A 212 25.17 7.54 -6.77
CA GLU A 212 25.29 7.70 -8.22
C GLU A 212 24.25 6.84 -8.95
N GLY A 213 23.79 7.29 -10.12
CA GLY A 213 22.93 6.51 -11.03
C GLY A 213 21.63 7.21 -11.43
N ASP A 214 20.97 6.68 -12.46
CA ASP A 214 19.63 7.10 -12.88
C ASP A 214 18.61 6.10 -12.33
N VAL A 215 17.91 6.49 -11.25
CA VAL A 215 16.98 5.63 -10.52
C VAL A 215 15.58 5.73 -11.09
N LEU A 216 14.98 4.56 -11.35
CA LEU A 216 13.58 4.42 -11.72
C LEU A 216 12.77 4.13 -10.45
N HIS A 217 12.25 5.19 -9.83
CA HIS A 217 11.43 5.07 -8.63
C HIS A 217 10.09 4.43 -8.93
N ARG A 218 9.75 3.43 -8.12
CA ARG A 218 8.44 2.75 -8.18
C ARG A 218 7.72 2.77 -6.84
N ASP A 219 8.33 3.24 -5.77
CA ASP A 219 7.64 3.38 -4.49
C ASP A 219 6.65 4.55 -4.46
N SER A 220 5.76 4.48 -3.49
CA SER A 220 4.78 5.52 -3.19
C SER A 220 5.04 6.21 -1.84
N ILE A 221 6.26 6.08 -1.30
CA ILE A 221 6.59 6.55 0.05
C ILE A 221 7.60 7.70 0.06
N LEU A 222 8.48 7.77 -0.94
CA LEU A 222 9.45 8.85 -1.05
C LEU A 222 8.82 10.04 -1.77
N ASP A 223 8.98 11.23 -1.20
CA ASP A 223 8.64 12.48 -1.87
C ASP A 223 9.71 12.89 -2.92
N ASP A 224 9.46 13.98 -3.65
CA ASP A 224 10.34 14.40 -4.75
C ASP A 224 11.74 14.83 -4.27
N ASP A 225 11.87 15.36 -3.06
CA ASP A 225 13.16 15.75 -2.48
C ASP A 225 13.92 14.49 -2.02
N GLU A 226 13.23 13.59 -1.32
CA GLU A 226 13.77 12.30 -0.88
C GLU A 226 14.24 11.42 -2.04
N ARG A 227 13.52 11.42 -3.17
CA ARG A 227 13.88 10.67 -4.39
C ARG A 227 15.19 11.13 -5.03
N THR A 228 15.74 12.28 -4.64
CA THR A 228 17.04 12.73 -5.17
C THR A 228 18.23 12.02 -4.54
N GLU A 229 18.06 11.40 -3.38
CA GLU A 229 19.14 10.80 -2.59
C GLU A 229 18.80 9.39 -2.08
N MET A 230 17.52 9.00 -2.07
CA MET A 230 17.06 7.74 -1.49
C MET A 230 16.26 6.89 -2.47
N LEU A 231 16.28 5.57 -2.27
CA LEU A 231 15.50 4.61 -3.06
C LEU A 231 14.95 3.46 -2.21
N THR A 232 14.06 2.67 -2.81
CA THR A 232 13.55 1.44 -2.23
C THR A 232 13.94 0.21 -3.08
N PRO A 233 14.95 -0.59 -2.69
CA PRO A 233 15.50 -1.67 -3.52
C PRO A 233 14.51 -2.82 -3.77
N CYS A 234 13.40 -2.88 -3.03
CA CYS A 234 12.36 -3.87 -3.26
C CYS A 234 11.53 -3.63 -4.54
N VAL A 235 11.49 -2.39 -5.04
CA VAL A 235 10.71 -2.04 -6.24
C VAL A 235 11.44 -1.11 -7.21
N SER A 236 12.30 -0.22 -6.73
CA SER A 236 13.06 0.70 -7.59
C SER A 236 14.11 -0.05 -8.43
N ARG A 237 14.37 0.51 -9.61
CA ARG A 237 15.40 0.02 -10.55
C ARG A 237 16.38 1.14 -10.90
N ALA A 238 17.33 0.86 -11.77
CA ALA A 238 18.18 1.89 -12.37
C ALA A 238 18.47 1.62 -13.84
N ARG A 239 18.90 2.66 -14.55
CA ARG A 239 19.44 2.53 -15.91
C ARG A 239 20.95 2.33 -15.89
N GLY A 240 21.42 1.20 -16.39
CA GLY A 240 22.84 0.93 -16.54
C GLY A 240 23.53 0.62 -15.20
N ARG A 241 24.13 1.63 -14.56
CA ARG A 241 24.89 1.45 -13.32
C ARG A 241 24.50 2.48 -12.27
N MET A 242 24.48 2.04 -11.02
CA MET A 242 24.27 2.89 -9.85
C MET A 242 25.16 2.50 -8.67
N ALA A 243 25.20 3.35 -7.65
CA ALA A 243 25.89 3.11 -6.38
C ALA A 243 25.00 3.42 -5.18
N ILE A 244 25.05 2.58 -4.15
CA ILE A 244 24.32 2.72 -2.89
C ILE A 244 25.25 2.73 -1.69
N ASP A 245 24.85 3.42 -0.63
CA ASP A 245 25.58 3.49 0.63
C ASP A 245 25.05 2.45 1.63
N LEU A 246 25.85 1.39 1.83
CA LEU A 246 25.57 0.22 2.66
C LEU A 246 26.87 -0.45 3.10
#